data_AF-A0A5D3AYH2-F1
#
_entry.id   AF-A0A5D3AYH2-F1
#
_cell.length_a   1.000
_cell.length_b   1.000
_cell.length_c   1.000
_cell.angle_alpha   90.00
_cell.angle_beta   90.00
_cell.angle_gamma   90.00
#
_symmetry.space_group_name_H-M   'P 1'
#
loop_
_entity.id
_entity.type
_entity.pdbx_description
1 polymer ?
#
loop_
_entity_poly.entity_id
_entity_poly.type
_entity_poly.pdbx_seq_one_letter_code
_entity_poly.pdbx_strand_id
1 'polypeptide(L)'
;MSFYYDALKNLESRPDEAIKVQVEYTDPTDSRKTFTSYLKTNKDRIDLQPRAIIGRHQDTNAFDLYSCEPPGWRSYTAPCESLDEFGHELGIQAKTSMVPLSEVPVDDGDESRYEDEKVFTAAETEQAPEEEGDQAEKM
;
A
#
# COMPACT_ATOMS: atom_id res chain seq x y z
N MET A 1 0.60 29.17 11.64
CA MET A 1 0.68 28.95 10.18
C MET A 1 0.48 27.46 9.96
N SER A 2 -0.70 27.04 9.49
CA SER A 2 -0.86 25.69 8.94
C SER A 2 -0.26 25.71 7.55
N PHE A 3 0.86 25.03 7.38
CA PHE A 3 1.40 24.80 6.06
C PHE A 3 0.46 23.75 5.39
N TYR A 4 -0.12 24.11 4.24
CA TYR A 4 -0.70 23.20 3.23
C TYR A 4 -2.20 22.83 3.22
N TYR A 5 -3.12 23.63 3.78
CA TYR A 5 -4.53 23.53 3.34
C TYR A 5 -4.76 24.07 1.91
N ASP A 6 -3.88 24.96 1.42
CA ASP A 6 -4.05 25.72 0.16
C ASP A 6 -3.60 24.97 -1.12
N ALA A 7 -3.06 23.75 -1.01
CA ALA A 7 -2.46 23.02 -2.14
C ALA A 7 -3.13 21.69 -2.48
N LEU A 8 -4.28 21.36 -1.88
CA LEU A 8 -5.07 20.18 -2.23
C LEU A 8 -5.79 20.38 -3.57
N LYS A 9 -5.01 20.43 -4.65
CA LYS A 9 -5.52 20.30 -6.03
C LYS A 9 -5.77 18.81 -6.28
N ASN A 10 -6.81 18.47 -7.05
CA ASN A 10 -7.16 17.11 -7.46
C ASN A 10 -7.75 16.19 -6.35
N LEU A 11 -8.43 16.76 -5.35
CA LEU A 11 -9.30 15.96 -4.48
C LEU A 11 -10.52 15.49 -5.27
N GLU A 12 -10.61 14.17 -5.44
CA GLU A 12 -11.73 13.52 -6.10
C GLU A 12 -12.51 12.70 -5.07
N SER A 13 -13.84 12.78 -5.13
CA SER A 13 -14.70 11.88 -4.36
C SER A 13 -14.65 10.50 -4.99
N ARG A 14 -14.30 9.48 -4.20
CA ARG A 14 -14.12 8.08 -4.59
C ARG A 14 -14.82 7.13 -3.60
N PRO A 15 -16.14 7.26 -3.36
CA PRO A 15 -16.85 6.47 -2.36
C PRO A 15 -16.91 4.97 -2.68
N ASP A 16 -16.66 4.59 -3.93
CA ASP A 16 -16.67 3.25 -4.48
C ASP A 16 -15.28 2.58 -4.51
N GLU A 17 -14.23 3.31 -4.13
CA GLU A 17 -12.85 2.83 -4.06
C GLU A 17 -12.31 2.95 -2.64
N ALA A 18 -11.38 2.09 -2.26
CA ALA A 18 -10.53 2.23 -1.08
C ALA A 18 -9.16 2.74 -1.46
N ILE A 19 -8.44 3.30 -0.49
CA ILE A 19 -7.02 3.57 -0.65
C ILE A 19 -6.22 2.41 -0.08
N LYS A 20 -5.52 1.68 -0.96
CA LYS A 20 -4.55 0.65 -0.57
C LYS A 20 -3.26 1.33 -0.14
N VAL A 21 -2.74 0.96 1.02
CA VAL A 21 -1.47 1.45 1.57
C VAL A 21 -0.59 0.25 1.86
N GLN A 22 0.56 0.18 1.21
CA GLN A 22 1.59 -0.81 1.47
C GLN A 22 2.75 -0.14 2.15
N VAL A 23 3.08 -0.56 3.37
CA VAL A 23 4.16 0.03 4.16
C VAL A 23 5.28 -0.98 4.31
N GLU A 24 6.49 -0.58 3.95
CA GLU A 24 7.72 -1.30 4.18
C GLU A 24 8.41 -0.73 5.43
N TYR A 25 8.73 -1.57 6.41
CA TYR A 25 9.49 -1.17 7.60
C TYR A 25 10.57 -2.19 7.94
N THR A 26 11.67 -1.70 8.50
CA THR A 26 12.73 -2.55 9.06
C THR A 26 12.41 -2.80 10.52
N ASP A 27 12.29 -4.07 10.90
CA ASP A 27 12.09 -4.42 12.30
C ASP A 27 13.43 -4.40 13.08
N PRO A 28 13.41 -4.45 14.43
CA PRO A 28 14.62 -4.46 15.25
C PRO A 28 15.59 -5.62 14.98
N THR A 29 15.14 -6.68 14.32
CA THR A 29 15.97 -7.82 13.91
C THR A 29 16.60 -7.66 12.52
N ASP A 30 16.52 -6.46 11.92
CA ASP A 30 17.05 -6.12 10.59
C ASP A 30 16.38 -6.92 9.44
N SER A 31 15.16 -7.41 9.68
CA SER A 31 14.32 -7.99 8.64
C SER A 31 13.39 -6.91 8.08
N ARG A 32 13.34 -6.81 6.75
CA ARG A 32 12.35 -5.97 6.07
C ARG A 32 11.02 -6.68 6.08
N LYS A 33 10.00 -6.01 6.59
CA LYS A 33 8.62 -6.49 6.59
C LYS A 33 7.75 -5.51 5.82
N THR A 34 6.82 -6.07 5.08
CA THR A 34 5.80 -5.32 4.36
C THR A 34 4.45 -5.69 4.92
N PHE A 35 3.59 -4.71 5.12
CA PHE A 35 2.18 -4.97 5.37
C PHE A 35 1.33 -4.11 4.44
N THR A 36 0.15 -4.64 4.10
CA THR A 36 -0.84 -3.97 3.27
C THR A 36 -2.07 -3.68 4.11
N SER A 37 -2.61 -2.47 4.01
CA SER A 37 -3.88 -2.09 4.63
C SER A 37 -4.75 -1.32 3.64
N TYR A 38 -6.06 -1.34 3.87
CA TYR A 38 -7.06 -0.73 3.00
C TYR A 38 -7.90 0.26 3.79
N LEU A 39 -7.84 1.53 3.39
CA LEU A 39 -8.64 2.59 3.97
C LEU A 39 -9.95 2.70 3.17
N LYS A 40 -10.98 1.97 3.62
CA LYS A 40 -12.29 1.85 2.96
C LYS A 40 -13.16 3.08 3.22
N THR A 41 -13.07 3.68 4.39
CA THR A 41 -13.89 4.77 4.88
C THR A 41 -13.07 5.77 5.69
N ASN A 42 -13.65 6.91 6.04
CA ASN A 42 -13.06 7.90 6.95
C ASN A 42 -12.85 7.42 8.40
N LYS A 43 -13.32 6.22 8.74
CA LYS A 43 -13.12 5.60 10.06
C LYS A 43 -11.87 4.73 10.09
N ASP A 44 -11.42 4.25 8.94
CA ASP A 44 -10.27 3.37 8.85
C ASP A 44 -8.98 4.14 9.08
N ARG A 45 -8.08 3.53 9.86
CA ARG A 45 -6.81 4.12 10.24
C ARG A 45 -5.73 3.06 10.32
N ILE A 46 -4.53 3.46 9.93
CA ILE A 46 -3.31 2.69 10.10
C ILE A 46 -2.53 3.35 11.22
N ASP A 47 -2.33 2.61 12.30
CA ASP A 47 -1.51 3.05 13.43
C ASP A 47 -0.06 2.62 13.20
N LEU A 48 0.82 3.60 12.99
CA LEU A 48 2.26 3.46 12.80
C LEU A 48 3.04 4.04 13.99
N GLN A 49 2.45 4.01 15.19
CA GLN A 49 3.13 4.49 16.39
C GLN A 49 4.51 3.82 16.58
N PRO A 50 5.52 4.59 17.03
CA PRO A 50 5.42 5.96 17.56
C PRO A 50 5.51 7.06 16.50
N ARG A 51 5.56 6.74 15.20
CA ARG A 51 5.87 7.70 14.14
C ARG A 51 4.65 8.48 13.68
N ALA A 52 3.57 7.77 13.34
CA ALA A 52 2.43 8.41 12.70
C ALA A 52 1.11 7.64 12.81
N ILE A 53 0.02 8.30 12.46
CA ILE A 53 -1.28 7.68 12.18
C ILE A 53 -1.74 8.16 10.81
N ILE A 54 -2.10 7.22 9.93
CA ILE A 54 -2.66 7.51 8.60
C ILE A 54 -4.15 7.18 8.63
N GLY A 55 -5.01 8.04 8.11
CA GLY A 55 -6.44 7.79 7.94
C GLY A 55 -6.93 8.27 6.57
N ARG A 56 -8.14 7.86 6.18
CA ARG A 56 -8.75 8.36 4.95
C ARG A 56 -9.35 9.74 5.17
N HIS A 57 -9.06 10.68 4.27
CA HIS A 57 -9.72 11.97 4.27
C HIS A 57 -11.11 11.86 3.65
N GLN A 58 -12.13 11.63 4.49
CA GLN A 58 -13.52 11.42 4.03
C GLN A 58 -13.61 10.27 3.00
N ASP A 59 -14.51 10.36 2.03
CA ASP A 59 -14.62 9.42 0.91
C ASP A 59 -13.91 9.97 -0.35
N THR A 60 -12.69 10.49 -0.17
CA THR A 60 -11.89 11.05 -1.26
C THR A 60 -10.67 10.17 -1.58
N ASN A 61 -9.89 10.58 -2.57
CA ASN A 61 -8.57 10.04 -2.92
C ASN A 61 -7.42 10.60 -2.07
N ALA A 62 -7.68 11.09 -0.85
CA ALA A 62 -6.66 11.68 0.01
C ALA A 62 -6.60 11.01 1.39
N PHE A 63 -5.47 11.24 2.06
CA PHE A 63 -5.22 10.79 3.42
C PHE A 63 -5.13 11.97 4.38
N ASP A 64 -5.48 11.70 5.64
CA ASP A 64 -5.08 12.50 6.78
C ASP A 64 -3.89 11.81 7.47
N LEU A 65 -2.79 12.52 7.65
CA LEU A 65 -1.59 12.01 8.30
C LEU A 65 -1.25 12.86 9.52
N TYR A 66 -1.12 12.17 10.65
CA TYR A 66 -0.80 12.74 11.95
C TYR A 66 0.58 12.25 12.36
N SER A 67 1.57 13.14 12.36
CA SER A 67 2.91 12.86 12.91
C SER A 67 2.85 12.91 14.44
N CYS A 68 3.45 11.91 15.08
CA CYS A 68 3.52 11.76 16.53
C CYS A 68 4.91 12.11 17.10
N GLU A 69 5.85 12.58 16.27
CA GLU A 69 7.23 12.85 16.67
C GLU A 69 7.44 14.26 17.28
N PRO A 70 8.31 14.41 18.29
CA PRO A 70 8.72 15.73 18.81
C PRO A 70 9.44 16.58 17.75
N PRO A 71 9.31 17.92 17.75
CA PRO A 71 8.82 18.75 18.85
C PRO A 71 7.33 19.15 18.76
N GLY A 72 6.50 18.47 17.98
CA GLY A 72 5.07 18.79 17.98
C GLY A 72 4.26 17.95 17.00
N TRP A 73 3.04 17.62 17.42
CA TRP A 73 2.06 16.92 16.61
C TRP A 73 1.76 17.76 15.37
N ARG A 74 1.97 17.20 14.19
CA ARG A 74 1.63 17.83 12.91
C ARG A 74 0.58 17.00 12.21
N SER A 75 -0.50 17.64 11.78
CA SER A 75 -1.52 17.03 10.95
C SER A 75 -1.45 17.64 9.55
N TYR A 76 -1.53 16.79 8.53
CA TYR A 76 -1.62 17.23 7.15
C TYR A 76 -2.57 16.33 6.37
N THR A 77 -3.18 16.91 5.33
CA THR A 77 -4.00 16.19 4.37
C THR A 77 -3.26 16.20 3.04
N ALA A 78 -3.17 15.05 2.38
CA ALA A 78 -2.40 14.89 1.15
C ALA A 78 -3.12 13.96 0.16
N PRO A 79 -3.05 14.21 -1.17
CA PRO A 79 -3.54 13.28 -2.16
C PRO A 79 -2.86 11.91 -2.04
N CYS A 80 -3.53 10.87 -2.53
CA CYS A 80 -3.06 9.49 -2.47
C CYS A 80 -1.65 9.34 -3.03
N GLU A 81 -1.40 9.98 -4.16
CA GLU A 81 -0.11 9.99 -4.88
C GLU A 81 1.04 10.65 -4.11
N SER A 82 0.77 11.46 -3.09
CA SER A 82 1.80 12.21 -2.37
C SER A 82 2.30 11.52 -1.10
N LEU A 83 1.73 10.37 -0.69
CA LEU A 83 2.10 9.73 0.57
C LEU A 83 3.57 9.29 0.62
N ASP A 84 4.18 8.92 -0.51
CA ASP A 84 5.59 8.50 -0.57
C ASP A 84 6.54 9.65 -0.16
N GLU A 85 6.28 10.87 -0.66
CA GLU A 85 7.06 12.07 -0.35
C GLU A 85 7.01 12.39 1.15
N PHE A 86 5.80 12.40 1.73
CA PHE A 86 5.60 12.64 3.15
C PHE A 86 6.09 11.49 4.03
N GLY A 87 5.94 10.25 3.55
CA GLY A 87 6.41 9.06 4.22
C GLY A 87 7.92 9.11 4.40
N HIS A 88 8.68 9.52 3.38
CA HIS A 88 10.13 9.65 3.47
C HIS A 88 10.57 10.59 4.60
N GLU A 89 9.90 11.73 4.77
CA GLU A 89 10.17 12.67 5.87
C GLU A 89 9.93 12.07 7.26
N LEU A 90 8.96 11.15 7.38
CA LEU A 90 8.64 10.44 8.62
C LEU A 90 9.39 9.10 8.79
N GLY A 91 10.25 8.76 7.84
CA GLY A 91 10.94 7.47 7.77
C GLY A 91 9.98 6.28 7.61
N ILE A 92 8.86 6.50 6.92
CA ILE A 92 7.85 5.50 6.54
C ILE A 92 7.93 5.33 5.03
N GLN A 93 8.35 4.17 4.55
CA GLN A 93 8.33 3.90 3.12
C GLN A 93 6.97 3.29 2.76
N ALA A 94 6.12 4.08 2.12
CA ALA A 94 4.75 3.67 1.81
C ALA A 94 4.42 3.87 0.32
N LYS A 95 3.77 2.87 -0.27
CA LYS A 95 3.20 2.93 -1.62
C LYS A 95 1.68 2.91 -1.54
N THR A 96 1.05 3.71 -2.38
CA THR A 96 -0.39 3.94 -2.33
C THR A 96 -1.03 3.82 -3.69
N SER A 97 -2.27 3.34 -3.71
CA SER A 97 -3.08 3.27 -4.92
C SER A 97 -4.57 3.28 -4.59
N MET A 98 -5.38 3.80 -5.50
CA MET A 98 -6.83 3.60 -5.46
C MET A 98 -7.16 2.19 -5.94
N VAL A 99 -8.07 1.51 -5.25
CA VAL A 99 -8.52 0.15 -5.58
C VAL A 99 -10.04 0.07 -5.41
N PRO A 100 -10.79 -0.51 -6.36
CA PRO A 100 -12.24 -0.71 -6.21
C PRO A 100 -12.59 -1.48 -4.94
N LEU A 101 -13.65 -1.08 -4.24
CA LEU A 101 -14.08 -1.77 -3.00
C LEU A 101 -14.40 -3.25 -3.21
N SER A 102 -14.77 -3.66 -4.43
CA SER A 102 -15.01 -5.06 -4.80
C SER A 102 -13.75 -5.93 -4.80
N GLU A 103 -12.57 -5.33 -4.91
CA GLU A 103 -11.27 -6.01 -4.89
C GLU A 103 -10.63 -5.99 -3.50
N VAL A 104 -11.21 -5.23 -2.57
CA VAL A 104 -10.73 -5.18 -1.19
C VAL A 104 -11.15 -6.47 -0.48
N PRO A 105 -10.24 -7.16 0.20
CA PRO A 105 -10.59 -8.32 1.01
C PRO A 105 -11.70 -7.95 2.01
N VAL A 106 -12.75 -8.77 2.04
CA VAL A 106 -13.78 -8.65 3.07
C VAL A 106 -13.13 -9.11 4.37
N ASP A 107 -12.92 -8.18 5.31
CA ASP A 107 -12.55 -8.54 6.69
C ASP A 107 -13.73 -9.33 7.28
N ASP A 108 -13.66 -10.67 7.21
CA ASP A 108 -14.51 -11.56 7.98
C ASP A 108 -14.05 -11.58 9.45
N GLY A 109 -14.14 -10.41 10.10
CA GLY A 109 -13.80 -10.24 11.50
C GLY A 109 -12.30 -10.06 11.77
N ASP A 110 -12.02 -9.17 12.72
CA ASP A 110 -10.87 -9.15 13.64
C ASP A 110 -9.79 -10.23 13.40
N GLU A 111 -8.52 -9.79 13.24
CA GLU A 111 -7.28 -10.60 13.25
C GLU A 111 -6.50 -10.81 11.92
N SER A 112 -6.51 -9.88 10.97
CA SER A 112 -5.50 -9.88 9.87
C SER A 112 -4.23 -9.08 10.23
N ARG A 113 -3.66 -9.32 11.42
CA ARG A 113 -2.21 -9.14 11.60
C ARG A 113 -1.56 -10.43 11.13
N TYR A 114 -0.62 -10.33 10.19
CA TYR A 114 0.22 -11.40 9.65
C TYR A 114 -0.42 -12.30 8.59
N GLU A 115 -0.52 -11.81 7.36
CA GLU A 115 -0.29 -12.69 6.21
C GLU A 115 0.99 -12.27 5.51
N ASP A 116 2.03 -13.07 5.75
CA ASP A 116 3.26 -13.15 4.99
C ASP A 116 2.85 -13.49 3.54
N GLU A 117 2.94 -12.53 2.62
CA GLU A 117 2.74 -12.80 1.20
C GLU A 117 3.75 -13.90 0.78
N LYS A 118 3.26 -15.14 0.64
CA LYS A 118 3.99 -16.21 -0.02
C LYS A 118 4.31 -15.76 -1.44
N VAL A 119 5.56 -15.33 -1.63
CA VAL A 119 6.17 -15.13 -2.94
C VAL A 119 6.17 -16.48 -3.66
N PHE A 120 5.19 -16.70 -4.53
CA PHE A 120 5.30 -17.73 -5.56
C PHE A 120 6.09 -17.11 -6.72
N THR A 121 7.40 -17.34 -6.74
CA THR A 121 8.20 -17.12 -7.95
C THR A 121 7.74 -18.15 -8.99
N ALA A 122 6.93 -17.70 -9.95
CA ALA A 122 6.71 -18.43 -11.19
C ALA A 122 8.03 -18.43 -11.97
N ALA A 123 8.75 -19.56 -11.93
CA ALA A 123 9.87 -19.79 -12.80
C ALA A 123 9.38 -19.82 -14.26
N GLU A 124 10.07 -19.02 -15.05
CA GLU A 124 9.86 -18.71 -16.47
C GLU A 124 9.54 -19.93 -17.33
N THR A 125 8.45 -19.79 -18.10
CA THR A 125 8.21 -20.57 -19.31
C THR A 125 8.89 -19.84 -20.45
N GLU A 126 9.96 -20.39 -21.03
CA GLU A 126 10.31 -20.28 -22.45
C GLU A 126 11.62 -21.02 -22.72
N GLN A 127 11.56 -22.05 -23.57
CA GLN A 127 12.41 -22.19 -24.76
C GLN A 127 12.06 -23.49 -25.50
N ALA A 128 11.51 -23.36 -26.71
CA ALA A 128 11.69 -24.34 -27.76
C ALA A 128 13.09 -24.14 -28.40
N PRO A 129 13.67 -25.18 -29.03
CA PRO A 129 13.67 -25.12 -30.48
C PRO A 129 13.41 -26.46 -31.19
N GLU A 130 13.00 -26.34 -32.45
CA GLU A 130 12.74 -27.34 -33.48
C GLU A 130 14.03 -28.06 -33.95
N GLU A 131 13.95 -29.34 -34.39
CA GLU A 131 14.19 -29.78 -35.79
C GLU A 131 14.11 -31.33 -35.97
N GLU A 132 13.89 -31.74 -37.23
CA GLU A 132 13.55 -33.07 -37.78
C GLU A 132 14.68 -34.14 -37.79
N GLY A 133 14.29 -35.41 -37.98
CA GLY A 133 15.15 -36.53 -38.43
C GLY A 133 14.58 -37.90 -38.04
N ASP A 134 13.68 -38.49 -38.84
CA ASP A 134 13.90 -39.46 -39.93
C ASP A 134 14.08 -40.93 -39.48
N GLN A 135 13.12 -41.75 -39.96
CA GLN A 135 13.08 -43.21 -40.15
C GLN A 135 13.10 -44.18 -38.95
N ALA A 136 11.92 -44.79 -38.73
CA ALA A 136 11.79 -46.13 -38.13
C ALA A 136 11.16 -47.08 -39.16
N GLU A 137 12.04 -47.77 -39.90
CA GLU A 137 11.77 -48.99 -40.66
C GLU A 137 11.29 -50.09 -39.68
N LYS A 138 10.08 -50.60 -39.87
CA LYS A 138 9.62 -51.84 -39.21
C LYS A 138 9.80 -53.00 -40.18
N MET A 139 10.74 -53.89 -39.85
CA MET A 139 10.63 -55.32 -40.15
C MET A 139 9.89 -56.02 -39.00
#